data_AF-A0A3P1ATF9-F1
#
_entry.id   AF-A0A3P1ATF9-F1
#
_cell.length_a   1.000
_cell.length_b   1.000
_cell.length_c   1.000
_cell.angle_alpha   90.00
_cell.angle_beta   90.00
_cell.angle_gamma   90.00
#
_symmetry.space_group_name_H-M   'P 1'
#
loop_
_entity.id
_entity.type
_entity.pdbx_description
1 polymer ?
#
loop_
_entity_poly.entity_id
_entity_poly.type
_entity_poly.pdbx_seq_one_letter_code
_entity_poly.pdbx_strand_id
1 'polypeptide(L)'
;MKIFLKNKKFQTKISLRNVIASSPFDLYAGWISVALIANTAVWLTKINWEPILFSEAGWTIFLLSIAGIIGIFISWNYNAIAFGISIAWGVTAVAVNNFNQNFNIVITAVIVSVAILSVCFYQLMHKILPTD
;
A
#
# COMPACT_ATOMS: atom_id res chain seq x y z
N MET A 1 6.55 -38.67 13.59
CA MET A 1 6.00 -37.57 12.76
C MET A 1 6.53 -36.21 13.24
N LYS A 2 7.84 -35.96 13.10
CA LYS A 2 8.53 -34.71 13.52
C LYS A 2 9.35 -34.07 12.38
N ILE A 3 9.23 -34.60 11.16
CA ILE A 3 10.10 -34.25 10.02
C ILE A 3 9.55 -33.03 9.26
N PHE A 4 8.27 -32.67 9.41
CA PHE A 4 7.66 -31.52 8.73
C PHE A 4 7.80 -30.17 9.47
N LEU A 5 8.30 -30.15 10.71
CA LEU A 5 8.40 -28.90 11.49
C LEU A 5 9.73 -28.14 11.28
N LYS A 6 10.57 -28.56 10.33
CA LYS A 6 11.87 -27.95 10.08
C LYS A 6 11.96 -27.26 8.71
N ASN A 7 10.90 -26.54 8.33
CA ASN A 7 10.95 -25.64 7.17
C ASN A 7 10.68 -24.18 7.56
N LYS A 8 11.28 -23.75 8.69
CA LYS A 8 11.50 -22.33 8.95
C LYS A 8 12.70 -21.91 8.11
N LYS A 9 12.46 -21.00 7.17
CA LYS A 9 13.45 -20.28 6.36
C LYS A 9 14.05 -21.05 5.17
N PHE A 10 13.24 -21.31 4.14
CA PHE A 10 13.73 -20.94 2.79
C PHE A 10 13.74 -19.41 2.73
N GLN A 11 14.67 -18.79 3.45
CA GLN A 11 15.06 -17.40 3.20
C GLN A 11 15.88 -17.42 1.92
N THR A 12 15.20 -17.57 0.77
CA THR A 12 15.78 -17.21 -0.51
C THR A 12 16.33 -15.80 -0.34
N LYS A 13 17.66 -15.68 -0.43
CA LYS A 13 18.37 -14.40 -0.39
C LYS A 13 17.61 -13.46 -1.33
N ILE A 14 17.06 -12.37 -0.80
CA ILE A 14 16.26 -11.45 -1.58
C ILE A 14 17.20 -10.85 -2.62
N SER A 15 17.09 -11.33 -3.85
CA SER A 15 17.93 -10.93 -4.97
C SER A 15 17.17 -9.95 -5.83
N LEU A 16 17.87 -8.93 -6.35
CA LEU A 16 17.35 -7.99 -7.34
C LEU A 16 16.62 -8.71 -8.49
N ARG A 17 17.14 -9.87 -8.92
CA ARG A 17 16.57 -10.68 -10.00
C ARG A 17 15.13 -11.13 -9.68
N ASN A 18 14.89 -11.56 -8.45
CA ASN A 18 13.58 -12.07 -8.04
C ASN A 18 12.57 -10.92 -7.88
N VAL A 19 13.01 -9.78 -7.33
CA VAL A 19 12.18 -8.58 -7.16
C VAL A 19 11.77 -7.97 -8.51
N ILE A 20 12.68 -7.95 -9.49
CA ILE A 20 12.37 -7.49 -10.85
C ILE A 20 11.40 -8.47 -11.54
N ALA A 21 11.58 -9.78 -11.35
CA ALA A 21 10.71 -10.78 -11.94
C ALA A 21 9.28 -10.75 -11.36
N SER A 22 9.12 -10.47 -10.06
CA SER A 22 7.79 -10.35 -9.41
C SER A 22 7.15 -8.98 -9.59
N SER A 23 7.96 -7.94 -9.83
CA SER A 23 7.51 -6.53 -9.98
C SER A 23 6.26 -6.31 -10.83
N PRO A 24 6.11 -6.87 -12.06
CA PRO A 24 4.91 -6.63 -12.85
C PRO A 24 3.64 -7.18 -12.19
N PHE A 25 3.74 -8.33 -11.50
CA PHE A 25 2.61 -8.92 -10.79
C PHE A 25 2.28 -8.13 -9.52
N ASP A 26 3.31 -7.71 -8.77
CA ASP A 26 3.17 -6.91 -7.56
C ASP A 26 2.54 -5.54 -7.87
N LEU A 27 2.98 -4.89 -8.95
CA LEU A 27 2.43 -3.62 -9.44
C LEU A 27 0.95 -3.78 -9.84
N TYR A 28 0.62 -4.85 -10.55
CA TYR A 28 -0.75 -5.11 -11.01
C TYR A 28 -1.69 -5.37 -9.82
N ALA A 29 -1.26 -6.19 -8.86
CA ALA A 29 -2.03 -6.49 -7.65
C ALA A 29 -2.28 -5.23 -6.81
N GLY A 30 -1.29 -4.35 -6.70
CA GLY A 30 -1.45 -3.09 -5.98
C GLY A 30 -2.40 -2.13 -6.71
N TRP A 31 -2.34 -2.04 -8.03
CA TRP A 31 -3.32 -1.26 -8.82
C TRP A 31 -4.75 -1.78 -8.70
N ILE A 32 -4.95 -3.10 -8.70
CA ILE A 32 -6.26 -3.70 -8.42
C ILE A 32 -6.75 -3.29 -7.03
N SER A 33 -5.87 -3.27 -6.04
CA SER A 33 -6.21 -2.86 -4.68
C SER A 33 -6.65 -1.39 -4.60
N VAL A 34 -5.95 -0.48 -5.31
CA VAL A 34 -6.35 0.93 -5.42
C VAL A 34 -7.73 1.05 -6.07
N ALA A 35 -7.95 0.34 -7.19
CA ALA A 35 -9.23 0.37 -7.90
C ALA A 35 -10.37 -0.19 -7.03
N LEU A 36 -10.12 -1.25 -6.27
CA LEU A 36 -11.09 -1.83 -5.34
C LEU A 36 -11.51 -0.82 -4.26
N ILE A 37 -10.53 -0.14 -3.66
CA ILE A 37 -10.79 0.88 -2.62
C ILE A 37 -11.60 2.05 -3.21
N ALA A 38 -11.19 2.55 -4.39
CA ALA A 38 -11.91 3.63 -5.07
C ALA A 38 -13.35 3.23 -5.45
N ASN A 39 -13.53 2.03 -6.00
CA ASN A 39 -14.85 1.51 -6.37
C ASN A 39 -15.73 1.29 -5.14
N THR A 40 -15.15 0.85 -4.02
CA THR A 40 -15.86 0.72 -2.75
C THR A 40 -16.33 2.10 -2.27
N ALA A 41 -15.47 3.12 -2.34
CA ALA A 41 -15.84 4.50 -2.00
C ALA A 41 -17.00 5.02 -2.86
N VAL A 42 -16.94 4.82 -4.19
CA VAL A 42 -17.99 5.23 -5.13
C VAL A 42 -19.29 4.44 -4.91
N TRP A 43 -19.22 3.15 -4.61
CA TRP A 43 -20.40 2.34 -4.36
C TRP A 43 -21.12 2.80 -3.09
N LEU A 44 -20.37 3.10 -2.04
CA LEU A 44 -20.89 3.60 -0.78
C LEU A 44 -21.56 4.98 -0.92
N THR A 45 -20.96 5.89 -1.71
CA THR A 45 -21.62 7.18 -2.00
C THR A 45 -22.87 7.00 -2.84
N LYS A 46 -22.90 6.06 -3.79
CA LYS A 46 -24.09 5.76 -4.61
C LYS A 46 -25.29 5.28 -3.80
N ILE A 47 -25.08 4.50 -2.75
CA ILE A 47 -26.17 4.04 -1.88
C ILE A 47 -26.58 5.10 -0.83
N ASN A 48 -26.07 6.33 -0.95
CA ASN A 48 -26.22 7.41 0.03
C ASN A 48 -25.89 6.94 1.45
N TRP A 49 -24.85 6.13 1.59
CA TRP A 49 -24.42 5.71 2.90
C TRP A 49 -23.80 6.89 3.64
N GLU A 50 -24.57 7.47 4.56
CA GLU A 50 -24.03 8.41 5.53
C GLU A 50 -23.26 7.61 6.60
N PRO A 51 -21.94 7.81 6.73
CA PRO A 51 -21.19 7.13 7.76
C PRO A 51 -21.68 7.64 9.12
N ILE A 52 -22.37 6.78 9.86
CA ILE A 52 -23.01 7.09 11.16
C ILE A 52 -22.03 7.74 12.16
N LEU A 53 -20.71 7.58 11.95
CA LEU A 53 -19.64 8.09 12.81
C LEU A 53 -18.67 9.07 12.12
N PHE A 54 -18.73 9.29 10.80
CA PHE A 54 -17.72 10.08 10.08
C PHE A 54 -18.32 11.00 9.00
N SER A 55 -17.81 12.23 8.89
CA SER A 55 -18.06 13.09 7.73
C SER A 55 -17.46 12.48 6.45
N GLU A 56 -17.85 12.96 5.26
CA GLU A 56 -17.28 12.51 3.98
C GLU A 56 -15.73 12.57 3.97
N ALA A 57 -15.17 13.63 4.56
CA ALA A 57 -13.73 13.78 4.73
C ALA A 57 -13.16 12.75 5.71
N GLY A 58 -13.83 12.51 6.84
CA GLY A 58 -13.44 11.49 7.80
C GLY A 58 -13.44 10.08 7.21
N TRP A 59 -14.44 9.77 6.37
CA TRP A 59 -14.51 8.49 5.67
C TRP A 59 -13.39 8.31 4.66
N THR A 60 -13.05 9.36 3.90
CA THR A 60 -11.92 9.33 2.96
C THR A 60 -10.60 9.10 3.69
N ILE A 61 -10.38 9.79 4.82
CA ILE A 61 -9.21 9.61 5.69
C ILE A 61 -9.14 8.18 6.22
N PHE A 62 -10.27 7.58 6.59
CA PHE A 62 -10.34 6.18 7.02
C PHE A 62 -9.93 5.21 5.91
N LEU A 63 -10.45 5.38 4.69
CA LEU A 63 -10.04 4.55 3.54
C LEU A 63 -8.57 4.72 3.17
N LEU A 64 -8.03 5.94 3.23
CA LEU A 64 -6.60 6.20 3.05
C LEU A 64 -5.74 5.49 4.10
N SER A 65 -6.22 5.45 5.35
CA SER A 65 -5.52 4.74 6.43
C SER A 65 -5.48 3.24 6.16
N ILE A 66 -6.59 2.65 5.70
CA ILE A 66 -6.66 1.24 5.29
C ILE A 66 -5.71 0.96 4.12
N ALA A 67 -5.72 1.81 3.09
CA ALA A 67 -4.82 1.68 1.95
C ALA A 67 -3.34 1.71 2.40
N GLY A 68 -3.00 2.62 3.31
CA GLY A 68 -1.68 2.73 3.93
C GLY A 68 -1.26 1.46 4.67
N ILE A 69 -2.11 0.95 5.53
CA ILE A 69 -1.84 -0.28 6.30
C ILE A 69 -1.62 -1.46 5.36
N ILE A 70 -2.47 -1.65 4.35
CA ILE A 70 -2.34 -2.72 3.37
C ILE A 70 -1.03 -2.57 2.57
N GLY A 71 -0.75 -1.36 2.08
CA GLY A 71 0.48 -1.04 1.35
C GLY A 71 1.74 -1.39 2.13
N ILE A 72 1.81 -0.95 3.40
CA ILE A 72 2.94 -1.22 4.29
C ILE A 72 3.04 -2.70 4.64
N PHE A 73 1.92 -3.33 5.01
CA PHE A 73 1.90 -4.73 5.44
C PHE A 73 2.35 -5.69 4.33
N ILE A 74 1.79 -5.54 3.12
CA ILE A 74 2.13 -6.40 1.98
C ILE A 74 3.56 -6.13 1.54
N SER A 75 3.95 -4.85 1.41
CA SER A 75 5.33 -4.49 1.07
C SER A 75 6.32 -5.11 2.07
N TRP A 76 6.08 -4.98 3.37
CA TRP A 76 7.02 -5.45 4.40
C TRP A 76 7.13 -6.97 4.49
N ASN A 77 6.00 -7.68 4.46
CA ASN A 77 5.95 -9.11 4.69
C ASN A 77 6.41 -9.92 3.46
N TYR A 78 6.13 -9.42 2.25
CA TYR A 78 6.46 -10.10 0.99
C TYR A 78 7.66 -9.48 0.25
N ASN A 79 8.22 -8.36 0.74
CA ASN A 79 9.25 -7.57 0.04
C ASN A 79 8.79 -7.10 -1.35
N ALA A 80 7.48 -6.89 -1.51
CA ALA A 80 6.83 -6.49 -2.74
C ALA A 80 6.89 -4.95 -2.87
N ILE A 81 8.06 -4.43 -3.25
CA ILE A 81 8.28 -2.97 -3.35
C ILE A 81 7.35 -2.33 -4.40
N ALA A 82 7.18 -2.98 -5.56
CA ALA A 82 6.32 -2.47 -6.62
C ALA A 82 4.84 -2.39 -6.20
N PHE A 83 4.40 -3.29 -5.32
CA PHE A 83 3.07 -3.19 -4.69
C PHE A 83 2.97 -1.90 -3.88
N GLY A 84 3.91 -1.65 -2.96
CA GLY A 84 3.92 -0.43 -2.15
C GLY A 84 3.96 0.85 -3.00
N ILE A 85 4.80 0.89 -4.05
CA ILE A 85 4.89 2.02 -4.98
C ILE A 85 3.55 2.29 -5.67
N SER A 86 2.86 1.24 -6.15
CA SER A 86 1.57 1.42 -6.81
C SER A 86 0.48 1.98 -5.86
N ILE A 87 0.46 1.53 -4.60
CA ILE A 87 -0.44 2.09 -3.58
C ILE A 87 -0.10 3.55 -3.29
N ALA A 88 1.19 3.88 -3.12
CA ALA A 88 1.62 5.26 -2.90
C ALA A 88 1.23 6.17 -4.07
N TRP A 89 1.34 5.69 -5.30
CA TRP A 89 0.90 6.42 -6.49
C TRP A 89 -0.62 6.63 -6.49
N GLY A 90 -1.42 5.60 -6.20
CA GLY A 90 -2.87 5.71 -6.08
C GLY A 90 -3.32 6.70 -4.99
N VAL A 91 -2.70 6.63 -3.80
CA VAL A 91 -2.94 7.57 -2.70
C VAL A 91 -2.58 9.01 -3.08
N THR A 92 -1.49 9.19 -3.84
CA THR A 92 -1.09 10.52 -4.34
C THR A 92 -2.13 11.08 -5.32
N ALA A 93 -2.74 10.25 -6.17
CA ALA A 93 -3.83 10.70 -7.04
C ALA A 93 -5.05 11.20 -6.23
N VAL A 94 -5.36 10.56 -5.11
CA VAL A 94 -6.40 11.04 -4.17
C VAL A 94 -6.03 12.41 -3.59
N ALA A 95 -4.76 12.62 -3.20
CA ALA A 95 -4.27 13.91 -2.71
C ALA A 95 -4.46 15.02 -3.77
N VAL A 96 -4.07 14.75 -5.02
CA VAL A 96 -4.19 15.70 -6.13
C VAL A 96 -5.66 16.08 -6.39
N ASN A 97 -6.56 15.10 -6.37
CA ASN A 97 -7.99 15.35 -6.58
C ASN A 97 -8.62 16.23 -5.47
N ASN A 98 -8.07 16.16 -4.25
CA ASN A 98 -8.59 16.86 -3.07
C ASN A 98 -7.84 18.15 -2.73
N PHE A 99 -6.84 18.56 -3.55
CA PHE A 99 -5.90 19.64 -3.23
C PHE A 99 -6.59 20.97 -2.87
N ASN A 100 -7.63 21.35 -3.63
CA ASN A 100 -8.39 22.59 -3.40
C ASN A 100 -9.71 22.38 -2.64
N GLN A 101 -10.02 21.16 -2.23
CA GLN A 101 -11.30 20.81 -1.61
C GLN A 101 -11.16 20.62 -0.11
N ASN A 102 -10.22 19.77 0.32
CA ASN A 102 -10.12 19.34 1.71
C ASN A 102 -8.66 19.14 2.11
N PHE A 103 -8.08 20.15 2.78
CA PHE A 103 -6.68 20.12 3.21
C PHE A 103 -6.34 18.91 4.10
N ASN A 104 -7.27 18.50 4.97
CA ASN A 104 -7.08 17.33 5.84
C ASN A 104 -6.91 16.02 5.07
N ILE A 105 -7.63 15.85 3.95
CA ILE A 105 -7.49 14.65 3.11
C ILE A 105 -6.12 14.64 2.42
N VAL A 106 -5.68 15.81 1.94
CA VAL A 106 -4.40 15.99 1.25
C VAL A 106 -3.25 15.65 2.18
N ILE A 107 -3.24 16.23 3.40
CA ILE A 107 -2.14 15.99 4.34
C ILE A 107 -2.08 14.53 4.78
N THR A 108 -3.23 13.89 5.02
CA THR A 108 -3.29 12.45 5.32
C THR A 108 -2.75 11.61 4.16
N ALA A 109 -3.19 11.89 2.93
CA ALA A 109 -2.73 11.16 1.76
C ALA A 109 -1.21 11.29 1.55
N VAL A 110 -0.66 12.50 1.72
CA VAL A 110 0.79 12.74 1.66
C VAL A 110 1.53 11.98 2.74
N ILE A 111 1.07 12.02 4.00
CA ILE A 111 1.68 11.27 5.11
C ILE A 111 1.69 9.77 4.82
N VAL A 112 0.56 9.22 4.35
CA VAL A 112 0.44 7.80 4.00
C VAL A 112 1.40 7.43 2.86
N SER A 113 1.46 8.25 1.80
CA SER A 113 2.35 8.02 0.66
C SER A 113 3.82 8.03 1.09
N VAL A 114 4.24 9.02 1.89
CA VAL A 114 5.60 9.11 2.42
C VAL A 114 5.92 7.91 3.32
N ALA A 115 5.00 7.47 4.17
CA ALA A 115 5.20 6.30 5.03
C ALA A 115 5.45 5.02 4.21
N ILE A 116 4.66 4.77 3.17
CA ILE A 116 4.84 3.62 2.28
C ILE A 116 6.19 3.71 1.55
N LEU A 117 6.53 4.87 1.01
CA LEU A 117 7.79 5.07 0.28
C LEU A 117 9.01 4.89 1.19
N SER A 118 8.93 5.35 2.44
CA SER A 118 10.00 5.19 3.44
C SER A 118 10.25 3.70 3.73
N VAL A 119 9.17 2.92 3.84
CA VAL A 119 9.24 1.47 4.01
C VAL A 119 9.86 0.79 2.78
N CYS A 120 9.43 1.17 1.58
CA CYS A 120 9.98 0.65 0.32
C CYS A 120 11.48 0.95 0.19
N PHE A 121 11.88 2.18 0.53
CA PHE A 121 13.28 2.60 0.53
C PHE A 121 14.12 1.81 1.53
N TYR A 122 13.62 1.62 2.76
CA TYR A 122 14.30 0.82 3.77
C TYR A 122 14.55 -0.63 3.30
N GLN A 123 13.55 -1.25 2.67
CA GLN A 123 13.68 -2.61 2.12
C GLN A 123 14.72 -2.68 0.99
N LEU A 124 14.72 -1.69 0.10
CA LEU A 124 15.71 -1.62 -0.97
C LEU A 124 17.14 -1.58 -0.41
N MET A 125 17.37 -0.73 0.58
CA MET A 125 18.70 -0.53 1.18
C MET A 125 19.16 -1.69 2.06
N HIS A 126 18.29 -2.28 2.88
CA HIS A 126 18.71 -3.23 3.92
C HIS A 126 18.39 -4.70 3.60
N LYS A 127 17.43 -4.98 2.72
CA LYS A 127 17.04 -6.36 2.41
C LYS A 127 17.53 -6.83 1.04
N ILE A 128 17.69 -5.92 0.08
CA ILE A 128 17.98 -6.24 -1.33
C ILE A 128 19.44 -5.98 -1.69
N LEU A 129 19.98 -4.82 -1.32
CA LEU A 129 21.38 -4.51 -1.54
C LEU A 129 22.24 -5.18 -0.47
N PRO A 130 23.34 -5.87 -0.83
CA PRO A 130 24.30 -6.33 0.16
C PRO A 130 24.92 -5.10 0.83
N THR A 131 24.73 -4.96 2.14
CA THR A 131 25.56 -4.08 2.97
C THR A 131 26.83 -4.87 3.27
N ASP A 132 27.97 -4.38 2.78
CA ASP A 132 29.30 -4.97 3.00
C ASP A 132 29.61 -5.21 4.48
#